data_AF-A0A7R9UHB5-F1
#
_entry.id   AF-A0A7R9UHB5-F1
#
_cell.length_a   1.000
_cell.length_b   1.000
_cell.length_c   1.000
_cell.angle_alpha   90.00
_cell.angle_beta   90.00
_cell.angle_gamma   90.00
#
_symmetry.space_group_name_H-M   'P 1'
#
loop_
_entity.id
_entity.type
_entity.pdbx_description
1 polymer ?
#
loop_
_entity_poly.entity_id
_entity_poly.type
_entity_poly.pdbx_seq_one_letter_code
_entity_poly.pdbx_strand_id
1 'polypeptide(L)'
;RRVVYLNAASRTPMLRRVYDVGVAAVARKLLPWTIDDADDDAAAVRALFARLLCATGGDVALAPSCSYAVSVAARSLAAARRVASGSELLVLQDQMSSNVYPWQALAR
;
A
#
# COMPACT_ATOMS: atom_id res chain seq x y z
N ARG A 1 11.74 11.43 -30.75
CA ARG A 1 11.59 12.75 -30.10
C ARG A 1 12.13 12.65 -28.68
N ARG A 2 12.95 13.61 -28.21
CA ARG A 2 13.45 13.64 -26.82
C ARG A 2 12.33 14.15 -25.90
N VAL A 3 12.05 13.45 -24.81
CA VAL A 3 11.01 13.81 -23.82
C VAL A 3 11.69 14.19 -22.50
N VAL A 4 11.27 15.30 -21.90
CA VAL A 4 11.64 15.68 -20.53
C VAL A 4 10.40 15.48 -19.66
N TYR A 5 10.48 14.56 -18.70
CA TYR A 5 9.34 14.17 -17.86
C TYR A 5 9.47 14.78 -16.46
N LEU A 6 8.57 15.71 -16.11
CA LEU A 6 8.62 16.47 -14.87
C LEU A 6 7.40 16.21 -13.95
N ASN A 7 6.70 15.08 -14.11
CA ASN A 7 5.49 14.75 -13.34
C ASN A 7 5.63 13.45 -12.52
N ALA A 8 6.85 13.15 -12.06
CA ALA A 8 7.15 11.95 -11.27
C ALA A 8 6.37 11.89 -9.95
N ALA A 9 6.01 13.05 -9.38
CA ALA A 9 5.15 13.13 -8.20
C ALA A 9 3.75 12.53 -8.44
N SER A 10 3.22 12.60 -9.67
CA SER A 10 1.95 11.94 -10.02
C SER A 10 2.15 10.49 -10.42
N ARG A 11 3.11 10.21 -11.32
CA ARG A 11 3.40 8.85 -11.83
C ARG A 11 4.88 8.73 -12.19
N THR A 12 5.54 7.68 -11.73
CA THR A 12 6.95 7.43 -12.05
C THR A 12 7.07 6.41 -13.19
N PRO A 13 7.93 6.65 -14.21
CA PRO A 13 8.24 5.62 -15.20
C PRO A 13 8.79 4.35 -14.54
N MET A 14 8.29 3.20 -14.98
CA MET A 14 8.68 1.91 -14.41
C MET A 14 10.09 1.51 -14.85
N LEU A 15 10.89 0.95 -13.94
CA LEU A 15 12.16 0.32 -14.29
C LEU A 15 11.91 -0.88 -15.20
N ARG A 16 12.73 -1.07 -16.23
CA ARG A 16 12.60 -2.20 -17.18
C ARG A 16 12.54 -3.55 -16.46
N ARG A 17 13.41 -3.77 -15.48
CA ARG A 17 13.43 -5.00 -14.67
C ARG A 17 12.11 -5.25 -13.93
N VAL A 18 11.47 -4.19 -13.42
CA VAL A 18 10.17 -4.30 -12.73
C VAL A 18 9.07 -4.65 -13.72
N TYR A 19 9.11 -4.05 -14.92
CA TYR A 19 8.19 -4.39 -16.01
C TYR A 19 8.31 -5.88 -16.41
N ASP A 20 9.53 -6.36 -16.65
CA ASP A 20 9.76 -7.74 -17.10
C ASP A 20 9.26 -8.76 -16.04
N VAL A 21 9.54 -8.52 -14.76
CA VAL A 21 9.03 -9.34 -13.66
C VAL A 21 7.51 -9.25 -13.55
N GLY A 22 6.92 -8.06 -13.71
CA GLY A 22 5.48 -7.86 -13.69
C GLY A 22 4.75 -8.64 -14.78
N VAL A 23 5.28 -8.62 -16.01
CA VAL A 23 4.75 -9.41 -17.13
C VAL A 23 4.80 -10.90 -16.82
N ALA A 24 5.94 -11.40 -16.31
CA ALA A 24 6.07 -12.81 -15.93
C ALA A 24 5.10 -13.20 -14.79
N ALA A 25 4.93 -12.34 -13.78
CA ALA A 25 4.02 -12.56 -12.67
C ALA A 25 2.55 -12.62 -13.13
N VAL A 26 2.14 -11.77 -14.07
CA VAL A 26 0.81 -11.84 -14.67
C VAL A 26 0.66 -13.11 -15.51
N ALA A 27 1.68 -13.49 -16.29
CA ALA A 27 1.65 -14.69 -17.12
C ALA A 27 1.49 -15.98 -16.29
N ARG A 28 2.02 -16.05 -15.05
CA ARG A 28 1.79 -17.18 -14.13
C ARG A 28 0.30 -17.44 -13.89
N LYS A 29 -0.54 -16.39 -13.89
CA LYS A 29 -1.99 -16.52 -13.70
C LYS A 29 -2.72 -17.20 -14.86
N LEU A 30 -2.05 -17.45 -15.99
CA LEU A 30 -2.60 -18.27 -17.08
C LEU A 30 -2.69 -19.75 -16.71
N LEU A 31 -1.89 -20.20 -15.73
CA LEU A 31 -1.87 -21.57 -15.23
C LEU A 31 -2.03 -21.55 -13.70
N PRO A 32 -3.19 -21.10 -13.16
CA PRO A 32 -3.33 -20.84 -11.73
C PRO A 32 -3.09 -22.07 -10.84
N TRP A 33 -3.24 -23.29 -11.36
CA TRP A 33 -2.93 -24.54 -10.64
C TRP A 33 -1.44 -24.81 -10.43
N THR A 34 -0.54 -23.99 -11.01
CA THR A 34 0.91 -24.07 -10.74
C THR A 34 1.38 -23.04 -9.72
N ILE A 35 0.49 -22.16 -9.26
CA ILE A 35 0.78 -21.20 -8.20
C ILE A 35 0.57 -21.93 -6.88
N ASP A 36 1.64 -22.07 -6.09
CA ASP A 36 1.55 -22.63 -4.75
C ASP A 36 0.97 -21.61 -3.76
N ASP A 37 0.57 -22.10 -2.59
CA ASP A 37 0.07 -21.27 -1.49
C ASP A 37 1.20 -20.65 -0.65
N ALA A 38 2.46 -20.75 -1.09
CA ALA A 38 3.60 -20.23 -0.33
C ALA A 38 3.64 -18.69 -0.42
N ASP A 39 3.77 -18.03 0.73
CA ASP A 39 3.83 -16.56 0.81
C ASP A 39 5.27 -16.02 0.66
N ASP A 40 6.16 -16.78 0.01
CA ASP A 40 7.61 -16.50 -0.04
C ASP A 40 7.91 -15.17 -0.74
N ASP A 41 7.26 -14.90 -1.88
CA ASP A 41 7.39 -13.65 -2.63
C ASP A 41 6.99 -12.45 -1.73
N ALA A 42 5.88 -12.56 -1.00
CA ALA A 42 5.39 -11.49 -0.16
C ALA A 42 6.25 -11.30 1.10
N ALA A 43 6.72 -12.38 1.71
CA ALA A 43 7.63 -12.35 2.86
C ALA A 43 8.95 -11.66 2.48
N ALA A 44 9.52 -11.99 1.31
CA ALA A 44 10.71 -11.33 0.78
C ALA A 44 10.48 -9.84 0.52
N VAL A 45 9.35 -9.46 -0.08
CA VAL A 45 9.00 -8.06 -0.32
C VAL A 45 8.87 -7.28 1.00
N ARG A 46 8.16 -7.84 1.99
CA ARG A 46 8.02 -7.22 3.32
C ARG A 46 9.38 -7.01 3.98
N ALA A 47 10.26 -8.01 3.95
CA ALA A 47 11.59 -7.92 4.54
C ALA A 47 12.48 -6.87 3.84
N LEU A 48 12.45 -6.82 2.51
CA LEU A 48 13.21 -5.83 1.73
C LEU A 48 12.71 -4.40 1.98
N PHE A 49 11.39 -4.20 2.02
CA PHE A 49 10.81 -2.88 2.29
C PHE A 49 11.06 -2.43 3.73
N ALA A 50 10.95 -3.35 4.70
CA ALA A 50 11.22 -3.05 6.11
C ALA A 50 12.63 -2.51 6.34
N ARG A 51 13.64 -3.02 5.62
CA ARG A 51 15.02 -2.51 5.69
C ARG A 51 15.13 -1.04 5.28
N LEU A 52 14.32 -0.58 4.32
CA LEU A 52 14.27 0.83 3.90
C LEU A 52 13.71 1.73 5.01
N LEU A 53 12.82 1.18 5.84
CA LEU A 53 12.13 1.89 6.92
C LEU A 53 12.80 1.73 8.29
N CYS A 54 13.93 1.02 8.38
CA CYS A 54 14.53 0.61 9.66
C CYS A 54 13.55 -0.17 10.56
N ALA A 55 12.75 -1.05 9.95
CA ALA A 55 11.71 -1.86 10.61
C ALA A 55 11.93 -3.37 10.38
N THR A 56 11.00 -4.20 10.86
CA THR A 56 10.97 -5.66 10.58
C THR A 56 9.90 -6.03 9.56
N GLY A 57 10.01 -7.22 8.96
CA GLY A 57 8.99 -7.70 7.99
C GLY A 57 7.59 -7.84 8.60
N GLY A 58 7.48 -8.02 9.92
CA GLY A 58 6.20 -8.07 10.63
C GLY A 58 5.51 -6.70 10.75
N ASP A 59 6.26 -5.60 10.58
CA ASP A 59 5.73 -4.24 10.65
C ASP A 59 5.14 -3.76 9.31
N VAL A 60 5.25 -4.56 8.24
CA VAL A 60 4.86 -4.18 6.88
C VAL A 60 3.63 -4.97 6.43
N ALA A 61 2.54 -4.26 6.14
CA ALA A 61 1.38 -4.81 5.43
C ALA A 61 1.45 -4.49 3.94
N LEU A 62 1.10 -5.45 3.08
CA LEU A 62 0.94 -5.23 1.64
C LEU A 62 -0.49 -4.75 1.35
N ALA A 63 -0.61 -3.66 0.60
CA ALA A 63 -1.89 -3.08 0.21
C ALA A 63 -1.87 -2.65 -1.26
N PRO A 64 -3.02 -2.69 -1.97
CA PRO A 64 -3.07 -2.36 -3.39
C PRO A 64 -2.89 -0.86 -3.67
N SER A 65 -3.10 0.00 -2.67
CA SER A 65 -2.87 1.45 -2.75
C SER A 65 -2.72 2.08 -1.37
N CYS A 66 -2.16 3.29 -1.32
CA CYS A 66 -2.11 4.10 -0.09
C CYS A 66 -3.53 4.40 0.44
N SER A 67 -4.47 4.80 -0.42
CA SER A 67 -5.86 5.08 -0.03
C SER A 67 -6.57 3.87 0.60
N TYR A 68 -6.32 2.68 0.06
CA TYR A 68 -6.87 1.44 0.60
C TYR A 68 -6.26 1.15 1.98
N ALA A 69 -4.94 1.29 2.11
CA ALA A 69 -4.24 1.07 3.38
C ALA A 69 -4.76 1.99 4.50
N VAL A 70 -4.93 3.29 4.25
CA VAL A 70 -5.49 4.22 5.24
C VAL A 70 -6.92 3.85 5.61
N SER A 71 -7.74 3.48 4.63
CA SER A 71 -9.13 3.04 4.88
C SER A 71 -9.19 1.78 5.74
N VAL A 72 -8.30 0.82 5.49
CA VAL A 72 -8.17 -0.39 6.33
C VAL A 72 -7.74 -0.01 7.73
N ALA A 73 -6.73 0.85 7.91
CA ALA A 73 -6.27 1.29 9.23
C ALA A 73 -7.39 1.93 10.06
N ALA A 74 -8.15 2.88 9.48
CA ALA A 74 -9.27 3.54 10.14
C ALA A 74 -10.34 2.52 10.59
N ARG A 75 -10.73 1.60 9.70
CA ARG A 75 -11.73 0.56 10.00
C ARG A 75 -11.24 -0.45 11.05
N SER A 76 -9.97 -0.81 11.02
CA SER A 76 -9.36 -1.71 12.00
C SER A 76 -9.36 -1.10 13.40
N LEU A 77 -9.04 0.19 13.54
CA LEU A 77 -9.12 0.90 14.82
C LEU A 77 -10.56 0.98 15.35
N ALA A 78 -11.54 1.19 14.47
CA ALA A 78 -12.96 1.15 14.81
C ALA A 78 -13.38 -0.23 15.33
N ALA A 79 -13.08 -1.29 14.57
CA ALA A 79 -13.45 -2.66 14.90
C ALA A 79 -12.80 -3.12 16.21
N ALA A 80 -11.56 -2.69 16.45
CA ALA A 80 -10.84 -2.95 17.70
C ALA A 80 -11.27 -2.04 18.87
N ARG A 81 -12.29 -1.19 18.69
CA ARG A 81 -12.79 -0.22 19.68
C ARG A 81 -11.68 0.66 20.27
N ARG A 82 -10.73 1.06 19.42
CA ARG A 82 -9.61 1.94 19.80
C ARG A 82 -9.93 3.42 19.68
N VAL A 83 -11.08 3.75 19.09
CA VAL A 83 -11.62 5.12 19.03
C VAL A 83 -12.97 5.12 19.74
N ALA A 84 -13.03 5.78 20.90
CA ALA A 84 -14.25 5.89 21.68
C ALA A 84 -15.11 7.07 21.21
N SER A 85 -16.40 7.04 21.52
CA SER A 85 -17.28 8.20 21.31
C SER A 85 -16.70 9.42 22.04
N GLY A 86 -16.70 10.58 21.39
CA GLY A 86 -16.10 11.81 21.91
C GLY A 86 -14.58 11.92 21.73
N SER A 87 -13.92 10.94 21.10
CA SER A 87 -12.50 11.07 20.73
C SER A 87 -12.32 12.11 19.63
N GLU A 88 -11.17 12.78 19.65
CA GLU A 88 -10.76 13.70 18.59
C GLU A 88 -9.77 13.02 17.64
N LEU A 89 -9.97 13.20 16.33
CA LEU A 89 -9.04 12.75 15.29
C LEU A 89 -8.33 13.97 14.69
N LEU A 90 -7.03 14.08 14.92
CA LEU A 90 -6.20 15.15 14.38
C LEU A 90 -5.64 14.76 13.01
N VAL A 91 -5.89 15.60 12.00
CA VAL A 91 -5.33 15.45 10.65
C VAL A 91 -4.62 16.75 10.28
N LEU A 92 -3.44 16.63 9.65
CA LEU A 92 -2.70 17.80 9.18
C LEU A 92 -3.45 18.51 8.04
N GLN A 93 -3.26 19.82 7.92
CA GLN A 93 -3.75 20.57 6.77
C GLN A 93 -3.06 20.07 5.47
N ASP A 94 -3.73 20.25 4.33
CA ASP A 94 -3.23 19.94 2.99
C ASP A 94 -2.86 18.46 2.75
N GLN A 95 -3.45 17.56 3.53
CA GLN A 95 -3.40 16.13 3.27
C GLN A 95 -4.24 15.78 2.03
N MET A 96 -3.77 14.80 1.26
CA MET A 96 -4.54 14.25 0.16
C MET A 96 -5.86 13.67 0.66
N SER A 97 -6.94 13.80 -0.11
CA SER A 97 -8.28 13.32 0.27
C SER A 97 -8.32 11.85 0.70
N SER A 98 -7.44 11.02 0.12
CA SER A 98 -7.26 9.61 0.51
C SER A 98 -6.80 9.40 1.95
N ASN A 99 -6.18 10.40 2.57
CA ASN A 99 -5.79 10.41 3.98
C ASN A 99 -6.68 11.33 4.84
N VAL A 100 -7.80 11.82 4.32
CA VAL A 100 -8.76 12.67 5.06
C VAL A 100 -10.10 11.98 5.20
N TYR A 101 -10.68 11.51 4.10
CA TYR A 101 -12.02 10.93 4.08
C TYR A 101 -12.20 9.68 4.94
N PRO A 102 -11.23 8.75 5.03
CA PRO A 102 -11.37 7.60 5.92
C PRO A 102 -11.57 7.99 7.39
N TRP A 103 -10.84 9.01 7.86
CA TRP A 103 -10.94 9.49 9.24
C TRP A 103 -12.23 10.27 9.48
N GLN A 104 -12.66 11.09 8.51
CA GLN A 104 -13.96 11.76 8.58
C GLN A 104 -15.12 10.77 8.60
N ALA A 105 -15.02 9.66 7.87
CA ALA A 105 -16.02 8.60 7.90
C ALA A 105 -16.00 7.85 9.24
N LEU A 106 -14.84 7.68 9.86
CA LEU A 106 -14.70 7.06 11.19
C LEU A 106 -15.26 7.95 12.31
N ALA A 107 -15.17 9.27 12.16
CA ALA A 107 -15.67 10.24 13.15
C ALA A 107 -17.21 10.44 13.10
N ARG A 108 -17.89 9.86 12.11
CA ARG A 108 -19.36 9.86 12.01
C ARG A 108 -19.93 8.70 12.82
#